data_AF-A0AA97E9A9-F1
#
_entry.id   AF-A0AA97E9A9-F1
#
_cell.length_a   1.000
_cell.length_b   1.000
_cell.length_c   1.000
_cell.angle_alpha   90.00
_cell.angle_beta   90.00
_cell.angle_gamma   90.00
#
_symmetry.space_group_name_H-M   'P 1'
#
loop_
_entity.id
_entity.type
_entity.pdbx_description
1 polymer ?
#
loop_
_entity_poly.entity_id
_entity_poly.type
_entity_poly.pdbx_seq_one_letter_code
_entity_poly.pdbx_strand_id
1 'polypeptide(L)'
;MGRSNIQVAAVDGRDLDPEAGVYHSDTGITTYTLWGEIAYQIGGIDGYQLLRGADENRISPSTSVIDRLIGPEPTLIILDEIARHLRAAKAKTVGQSNLADQVVAFLFSLMDQAASCNNLVFVYSLASESDTFAKETAEIQQELIRASARQERVLSPSTDIEVYNIVRQRLFASISAEAAEKAAEEYLQAFRASRVNLPDGCKDATYARAIANSYPFHPELFNLLTKKIASIPEFQRTRGALRLFARLVRYLWQHQDARMPMIHPHHLPVGLEDEITNDLTSRLQRPLMRLPIGADIYNPNGREAHAQLQDQEWISAGKPPFSTWVGRTIFLHSLTQGISSGIRRTELNLSLLTPGVDISFVDRALERLSGVAW
;
A
#
# COMPACT_ATOMS: atom_id res chain seq x y z
N MET A 1 -3.24 4.86 28.30
CA MET A 1 -4.03 3.67 27.92
C MET A 1 -3.03 2.53 27.75
N GLY A 2 -3.10 1.50 28.59
CA GLY A 2 -2.25 0.32 28.45
C GLY A 2 -2.51 -0.30 27.07
N ARG A 3 -1.45 -0.68 26.35
CA ARG A 3 -1.59 -1.49 25.13
C ARG A 3 -2.38 -2.73 25.52
N SER A 4 -3.60 -2.88 25.02
CA SER A 4 -4.29 -4.17 25.06
C SER A 4 -3.36 -5.17 24.39
N ASN A 5 -2.98 -6.21 25.13
CA ASN A 5 -2.00 -7.18 24.66
C ASN A 5 -2.70 -8.06 23.61
N ILE A 6 -2.45 -7.79 22.32
CA ILE A 6 -3.03 -8.59 21.23
C ILE A 6 -2.19 -9.85 21.11
N GLN A 7 -2.83 -11.02 21.16
CA GLN A 7 -2.18 -12.29 20.83
C GLN A 7 -1.98 -12.36 19.32
N VAL A 8 -0.76 -12.66 18.86
CA VAL A 8 -0.45 -12.71 17.43
C VAL A 8 0.27 -14.01 17.11
N ALA A 9 -0.27 -14.78 16.17
CA ALA A 9 0.43 -15.86 15.50
C ALA A 9 0.58 -15.52 14.02
N ALA A 10 1.79 -15.56 13.49
CA ALA A 10 2.09 -15.42 12.08
C ALA A 10 2.94 -16.61 11.62
N VAL A 11 2.36 -17.45 10.76
CA VAL A 11 3.01 -18.68 10.26
C VAL A 11 3.19 -18.57 8.75
N ASP A 12 4.41 -18.77 8.29
CA ASP A 12 4.73 -18.87 6.87
C ASP A 12 4.82 -20.35 6.45
N GLY A 13 3.99 -20.73 5.48
CA GLY A 13 3.91 -22.10 4.98
C GLY A 13 5.16 -22.63 4.26
N ARG A 14 6.27 -21.88 4.09
CA ARG A 14 7.58 -22.47 3.68
C ARG A 14 8.38 -22.94 4.87
N ASP A 15 8.29 -22.21 5.97
CA ASP A 15 9.16 -22.44 7.10
C ASP A 15 8.64 -23.62 7.94
N LEU A 16 7.32 -23.84 7.92
CA LEU A 16 6.70 -24.99 8.56
C LEU A 16 6.79 -26.24 7.66
N ASP A 17 7.93 -26.94 7.77
CA ASP A 17 8.14 -28.26 7.18
C ASP A 17 7.39 -29.34 7.99
N PRO A 18 6.47 -30.11 7.39
CA PRO A 18 5.71 -31.15 8.09
C PRO A 18 6.53 -32.29 8.70
N GLU A 19 7.78 -32.48 8.27
CA GLU A 19 8.66 -33.54 8.74
C GLU A 19 9.71 -33.04 9.72
N ALA A 20 10.42 -31.98 9.36
CA ALA A 20 11.47 -31.41 10.21
C ALA A 20 10.90 -30.58 11.37
N GLY A 21 9.73 -29.96 11.15
CA GLY A 21 9.13 -29.01 12.07
C GLY A 21 9.91 -27.70 12.19
N VAL A 22 9.41 -26.80 13.03
CA VAL A 22 10.07 -25.56 13.42
C VAL A 22 10.63 -25.74 14.83
N TYR A 23 11.95 -25.63 14.97
CA TYR A 23 12.62 -25.72 16.27
C TYR A 23 12.74 -24.35 16.94
N HIS A 24 12.16 -24.24 18.13
CA HIS A 24 12.20 -23.04 18.96
C HIS A 24 13.33 -23.14 19.99
N SER A 25 14.48 -22.54 19.68
CA SER A 25 15.70 -22.64 20.51
C SER A 25 15.52 -22.17 21.95
N ASP A 26 14.63 -21.21 22.16
CA ASP A 26 14.45 -20.56 23.46
C ASP A 26 13.75 -21.46 24.48
N THR A 27 12.98 -22.43 23.99
CA THR A 27 12.20 -23.37 24.82
C THR A 27 12.54 -24.84 24.57
N GLY A 28 13.25 -25.14 23.48
CA GLY A 28 13.57 -26.50 23.05
C GLY A 28 12.38 -27.26 22.44
N ILE A 29 11.27 -26.59 22.15
CA ILE A 29 10.07 -27.19 21.54
C ILE A 29 10.23 -27.24 20.02
N THR A 30 9.80 -28.35 19.40
CA THR A 30 9.62 -28.45 17.95
C THR A 30 8.14 -28.57 17.64
N THR A 31 7.64 -27.73 16.74
CA THR A 31 6.25 -27.76 16.25
C THR A 31 6.22 -28.34 14.83
N TYR A 32 5.26 -29.21 14.52
CA TYR A 32 5.19 -29.90 13.22
C TYR A 32 4.02 -29.46 12.36
N THR A 33 3.03 -28.81 12.97
CA THR A 33 1.73 -28.53 12.38
C THR A 33 1.35 -27.07 12.58
N LEU A 34 0.42 -26.57 11.75
CA LEU A 34 -0.06 -25.19 11.86
C LEU A 34 -0.63 -24.92 13.25
N TRP A 35 -1.41 -25.84 13.80
CA TRP A 35 -2.01 -25.66 15.10
C TRP A 35 -0.99 -25.75 16.24
N GLY A 36 0.03 -26.61 16.14
CA GLY A 36 1.14 -26.63 17.10
C GLY A 36 1.92 -25.32 17.11
N GLU A 37 2.25 -24.80 15.92
CA GLU A 37 2.98 -23.53 15.76
C GLU A 37 2.16 -22.33 16.23
N ILE A 38 0.89 -22.23 15.84
CA ILE A 38 -0.02 -21.18 16.30
C ILE A 38 -0.14 -21.22 17.83
N ALA A 39 -0.30 -22.42 18.41
CA ALA A 39 -0.44 -22.58 19.85
C ALA A 39 0.81 -22.12 20.61
N TYR A 40 1.99 -22.46 20.09
CA TYR A 40 3.25 -22.00 20.63
C TYR A 40 3.40 -20.47 20.53
N GLN A 41 3.06 -19.86 19.39
CA GLN A 41 3.17 -18.41 19.23
C GLN A 41 2.18 -17.62 20.11
N ILE A 42 0.97 -18.14 20.32
CA ILE A 42 -0.06 -17.49 21.16
C ILE A 42 0.25 -17.64 22.66
N GLY A 43 0.56 -18.86 23.10
CA GLY A 43 0.63 -19.19 24.53
C GLY A 43 1.99 -19.70 25.01
N GLY A 44 3.03 -19.64 24.18
CA GLY A 44 4.35 -20.19 24.49
C GLY A 44 4.29 -21.69 24.79
N ILE A 45 5.00 -22.10 25.84
CA ILE A 45 5.02 -23.49 26.30
C ILE A 45 3.62 -23.96 26.70
N ASP A 46 2.85 -23.15 27.43
CA ASP A 46 1.52 -23.53 27.92
C ASP A 46 0.52 -23.70 26.77
N GLY A 47 0.58 -22.80 25.78
CA GLY A 47 -0.20 -22.90 24.55
C GLY A 47 0.14 -24.18 23.79
N TYR A 48 1.44 -24.46 23.60
CA TYR A 48 1.87 -25.70 22.94
C TYR A 48 1.41 -26.95 23.71
N GLN A 49 1.53 -26.99 25.05
CA GLN A 49 1.09 -28.16 25.83
C GLN A 49 -0.39 -28.48 25.65
N LEU A 50 -1.23 -27.46 25.45
CA LEU A 50 -2.66 -27.66 25.17
C LEU A 50 -2.90 -28.43 23.85
N LEU A 51 -2.03 -28.24 22.85
CA LEU A 51 -2.15 -28.84 21.52
C LEU A 51 -1.08 -29.90 21.21
N ARG A 52 -0.18 -30.20 22.14
CA ARG A 52 0.96 -31.10 21.94
C ARG A 52 0.55 -32.45 21.37
N GLY A 53 -0.48 -33.07 21.95
CA GLY A 53 -0.99 -34.35 21.46
C GLY A 53 -1.52 -34.27 20.02
N ALA A 54 -2.15 -33.16 19.64
CA ALA A 54 -2.62 -32.95 18.27
C ALA A 54 -1.45 -32.72 17.29
N ASP A 55 -0.44 -31.95 17.70
CA ASP A 55 0.76 -31.66 16.92
C ASP A 55 1.60 -32.92 16.67
N GLU A 56 1.95 -33.67 17.72
CA GLU A 56 2.75 -34.89 17.63
C GLU A 56 2.05 -35.98 16.81
N ASN A 57 0.72 -36.12 16.94
CA ASN A 57 -0.06 -37.09 16.18
C ASN A 57 -0.48 -36.59 14.79
N ARG A 58 -0.25 -35.31 14.47
CA ARG A 58 -0.60 -34.69 13.18
C ARG A 58 -2.10 -34.75 12.87
N ILE A 59 -2.94 -34.74 13.91
CA ILE A 59 -4.42 -34.76 13.81
C ILE A 59 -4.95 -33.39 14.23
N SER A 60 -5.89 -32.82 13.45
CA SER A 60 -6.48 -31.52 13.75
C SER A 60 -7.11 -31.50 15.14
N PRO A 61 -6.89 -30.44 15.95
CA PRO A 61 -7.58 -30.25 17.21
C PRO A 61 -9.08 -29.99 16.99
N SER A 62 -9.89 -30.21 18.03
CA SER A 62 -11.29 -29.83 18.04
C SER A 62 -11.47 -28.32 18.28
N THR A 63 -12.59 -27.76 17.83
CA THR A 63 -12.94 -26.35 18.02
C THR A 63 -12.90 -25.91 19.50
N SER A 64 -13.26 -26.79 20.44
CA SER A 64 -13.18 -26.53 21.87
C SER A 64 -11.75 -26.31 22.39
N VAL A 65 -10.75 -26.92 21.77
CA VAL A 65 -9.34 -26.72 22.12
C VAL A 65 -8.84 -25.41 21.53
N ILE A 66 -9.28 -25.07 20.31
CA ILE A 66 -8.99 -23.78 19.66
C ILE A 66 -9.59 -22.63 20.48
N ASP A 67 -10.83 -22.76 20.94
CA ASP A 67 -11.51 -21.77 21.80
C ASP A 67 -10.74 -21.51 23.10
N ARG A 68 -10.25 -22.57 23.75
CA ARG A 68 -9.41 -22.47 24.95
C ARG A 68 -8.06 -21.81 24.69
N LEU A 69 -7.47 -22.02 23.52
CA LEU A 69 -6.21 -21.40 23.14
C LEU A 69 -6.36 -19.88 22.95
N ILE A 70 -7.43 -19.46 22.27
CA ILE A 70 -7.72 -18.05 21.99
C ILE A 70 -8.17 -17.33 23.28
N GLY A 71 -9.06 -17.95 24.04
CA GLY A 71 -9.62 -17.36 25.24
C GLY A 71 -10.36 -16.03 24.97
N PRO A 72 -10.43 -15.12 25.96
CA PRO A 72 -11.13 -13.85 25.83
C PRO A 72 -10.30 -12.72 25.18
N GLU A 73 -9.01 -12.97 24.90
CA GLU A 73 -8.08 -11.94 24.44
C GLU A 73 -8.26 -11.65 22.93
N PRO A 74 -8.06 -10.40 22.47
CA PRO A 74 -7.98 -10.09 21.06
C PRO A 74 -6.81 -10.86 20.39
N THR A 75 -7.13 -11.65 19.39
CA THR A 75 -6.22 -12.59 18.75
C THR A 75 -6.20 -12.39 17.23
N LEU A 76 -5.00 -12.31 16.66
CA LEU A 76 -4.76 -12.22 15.23
C LEU A 76 -3.92 -13.42 14.77
N ILE A 77 -4.48 -14.23 13.88
CA ILE A 77 -3.78 -15.35 13.24
C ILE A 77 -3.56 -15.00 11.76
N ILE A 78 -2.31 -15.01 11.31
CA ILE A 78 -1.90 -14.78 9.93
C ILE A 78 -1.22 -16.03 9.40
N LEU A 79 -1.75 -16.56 8.30
CA LEU A 79 -1.18 -17.71 7.60
C LEU A 79 -0.77 -17.31 6.18
N ASP A 80 0.53 -17.21 5.94
CA ASP A 80 1.05 -16.87 4.61
C ASP A 80 1.43 -18.16 3.85
N GLU A 81 1.22 -18.16 2.53
CA GLU A 81 1.63 -19.24 1.63
C GLU A 81 1.08 -20.64 2.00
N ILE A 82 -0.18 -20.70 2.49
CA ILE A 82 -0.84 -21.96 2.88
C ILE A 82 -0.79 -23.00 1.76
N ALA A 83 -0.94 -22.55 0.51
CA ALA A 83 -0.93 -23.42 -0.66
C ALA A 83 0.34 -24.27 -0.75
N ARG A 84 1.51 -23.70 -0.40
CA ARG A 84 2.76 -24.45 -0.38
C ARG A 84 2.82 -25.44 0.78
N HIS A 85 2.37 -25.04 1.98
CA HIS A 85 2.34 -25.94 3.13
C HIS A 85 1.44 -27.16 2.85
N LEU A 86 0.25 -26.95 2.27
CA LEU A 86 -0.67 -28.03 1.87
C LEU A 86 -0.02 -29.03 0.91
N ARG A 87 0.83 -28.57 -0.03
CA ARG A 87 1.58 -29.48 -0.93
C ARG A 87 2.54 -30.37 -0.17
N ALA A 88 3.36 -29.78 0.72
CA ALA A 88 4.28 -30.54 1.55
C ALA A 88 3.52 -31.51 2.48
N ALA A 89 2.40 -31.06 3.05
CA ALA A 89 1.56 -31.85 3.95
C ALA A 89 0.91 -33.05 3.26
N LYS A 90 0.56 -32.96 1.97
CA LYS A 90 -0.08 -34.05 1.22
C LYS A 90 0.80 -35.30 1.13
N ALA A 91 2.13 -35.13 1.15
CA ALA A 91 3.08 -36.24 1.15
C ALA A 91 3.11 -37.02 2.48
N LYS A 92 2.55 -36.47 3.57
CA LYS A 92 2.54 -37.13 4.88
C LYS A 92 1.22 -37.83 5.15
N THR A 93 1.25 -39.15 5.23
CA THR A 93 0.10 -39.98 5.64
C THR A 93 -0.18 -39.80 7.14
N VAL A 94 -1.47 -39.67 7.50
CA VAL A 94 -1.96 -39.59 8.88
C VAL A 94 -3.18 -40.51 8.99
N GLY A 95 -3.03 -41.66 9.66
CA GLY A 95 -4.10 -42.65 9.73
C GLY A 95 -4.53 -43.14 8.34
N GLN A 96 -5.82 -42.95 8.01
CA GLN A 96 -6.39 -43.28 6.69
C GLN A 96 -6.45 -42.08 5.73
N SER A 97 -5.94 -40.91 6.15
CA SER A 97 -5.91 -39.67 5.38
C SER A 97 -4.47 -39.18 5.22
N ASN A 98 -4.29 -37.93 4.80
CA ASN A 98 -3.00 -37.24 4.85
C ASN A 98 -3.08 -35.97 5.72
N LEU A 99 -1.92 -35.34 6.00
CA LEU A 99 -1.87 -34.12 6.81
C LEU A 99 -2.53 -32.94 6.10
N ALA A 100 -2.55 -32.87 4.77
CA ALA A 100 -3.26 -31.79 4.07
C ALA A 100 -4.76 -31.83 4.36
N ASP A 101 -5.38 -33.02 4.41
CA ASP A 101 -6.79 -33.17 4.81
C ASP A 101 -7.03 -32.67 6.24
N GLN A 102 -6.09 -32.95 7.16
CA GLN A 102 -6.15 -32.46 8.54
C GLN A 102 -5.98 -30.93 8.62
N VAL A 103 -5.08 -30.35 7.82
CA VAL A 103 -4.94 -28.90 7.71
C VAL A 103 -6.22 -28.25 7.21
N VAL A 104 -6.87 -28.81 6.19
CA VAL A 104 -8.15 -28.30 5.68
C VAL A 104 -9.21 -28.33 6.78
N ALA A 105 -9.34 -29.45 7.51
CA ALA A 105 -10.29 -29.56 8.64
C ALA A 105 -9.99 -28.54 9.76
N PHE A 106 -8.71 -28.30 10.04
CA PHE A 106 -8.29 -27.28 11.00
C PHE A 106 -8.66 -25.87 10.54
N LEU A 107 -8.44 -25.54 9.27
CA LEU A 107 -8.81 -24.24 8.69
C LEU A 107 -10.32 -24.00 8.78
N PHE A 108 -11.14 -25.03 8.48
CA PHE A 108 -12.59 -24.95 8.69
C PHE A 108 -12.96 -24.64 10.15
N SER A 109 -12.32 -25.35 11.09
CA SER A 109 -12.55 -25.14 12.53
C SER A 109 -12.16 -23.73 12.98
N LEU A 110 -11.07 -23.17 12.44
CA LEU A 110 -10.64 -21.79 12.69
C LEU A 110 -11.61 -20.76 12.11
N MET A 111 -12.12 -20.99 10.89
CA MET A 111 -13.09 -20.10 10.26
C MET A 111 -14.42 -20.08 11.03
N ASP A 112 -14.92 -21.25 11.45
CA ASP A 112 -16.11 -21.35 12.32
C ASP A 112 -15.91 -20.63 13.65
N GLN A 113 -14.71 -20.75 14.24
CA GLN A 113 -14.38 -20.04 15.47
C GLN A 113 -14.33 -18.53 15.25
N ALA A 114 -13.68 -18.05 14.18
CA ALA A 114 -13.64 -16.63 13.84
C ALA A 114 -15.04 -16.06 13.58
N ALA A 115 -15.94 -16.84 13.00
CA ALA A 115 -17.32 -16.45 12.76
C ALA A 115 -18.18 -16.40 14.04
N SER A 116 -17.81 -17.14 15.07
CA SER A 116 -18.58 -17.26 16.32
C SER A 116 -18.11 -16.33 17.44
N CYS A 117 -16.94 -15.70 17.32
CA CYS A 117 -16.39 -14.79 18.33
C CYS A 117 -16.02 -13.41 17.76
N ASN A 118 -15.98 -12.39 18.62
CA ASN A 118 -15.66 -11.01 18.22
C ASN A 118 -14.19 -10.63 18.48
N ASN A 119 -13.39 -11.57 18.97
CA ASN A 119 -12.01 -11.34 19.38
C ASN A 119 -10.99 -12.13 18.55
N LEU A 120 -11.40 -12.87 17.51
CA LEU A 120 -10.47 -13.54 16.59
C LEU A 120 -10.53 -12.91 15.20
N VAL A 121 -9.37 -12.53 14.68
CA VAL A 121 -9.18 -12.20 13.27
C VAL A 121 -8.27 -13.25 12.64
N PHE A 122 -8.76 -13.89 11.59
CA PHE A 122 -8.04 -14.89 10.82
C PHE A 122 -7.76 -14.34 9.41
N VAL A 123 -6.48 -14.25 9.05
CA VAL A 123 -6.02 -13.78 7.74
C VAL A 123 -5.19 -14.88 7.10
N TYR A 124 -5.46 -15.19 5.84
CA TYR A 124 -4.66 -16.14 5.09
C TYR A 124 -4.42 -15.67 3.66
N SER A 125 -3.31 -16.12 3.06
CA SER A 125 -3.02 -15.89 1.64
C SER A 125 -3.17 -17.19 0.84
N LEU A 126 -3.79 -17.06 -0.34
CA LEU A 126 -3.86 -18.10 -1.35
C LEU A 126 -3.05 -17.65 -2.56
N ALA A 127 -2.22 -18.55 -3.10
CA ALA A 127 -1.53 -18.31 -4.36
C ALA A 127 -2.55 -18.09 -5.49
N SER A 128 -2.31 -17.08 -6.33
CA SER A 128 -3.16 -16.78 -7.49
C SER A 128 -3.03 -17.87 -8.56
N GLU A 129 -4.12 -18.08 -9.34
CA GLU A 129 -4.21 -19.07 -10.42
C GLU A 129 -3.09 -19.00 -11.48
N SER A 130 -2.35 -17.90 -11.55
CA SER A 130 -1.22 -17.69 -12.46
C SER A 130 0.07 -18.43 -12.10
N ASP A 131 0.15 -19.05 -10.92
CA ASP A 131 1.28 -19.91 -10.59
C ASP A 131 1.21 -21.20 -11.41
N THR A 132 2.26 -21.45 -12.20
CA THR A 132 2.43 -22.54 -13.18
C THR A 132 2.28 -23.97 -12.62
N PHE A 133 2.00 -24.11 -11.32
CA PHE A 133 1.88 -25.37 -10.59
C PHE A 133 0.50 -25.56 -9.92
N ALA A 134 -0.51 -24.80 -10.33
CA ALA A 134 -1.85 -24.79 -9.72
C ALA A 134 -2.61 -26.13 -9.74
N LYS A 135 -2.34 -27.06 -10.67
CA LYS A 135 -3.20 -28.24 -10.91
C LYS A 135 -3.33 -29.19 -9.71
N GLU A 136 -2.28 -29.38 -8.91
CA GLU A 136 -2.28 -30.39 -7.84
C GLU A 136 -2.90 -29.89 -6.51
N THR A 137 -3.02 -28.56 -6.38
CA THR A 137 -3.64 -27.86 -5.23
C THR A 137 -4.96 -27.17 -5.57
N ALA A 138 -5.36 -27.15 -6.84
CA ALA A 138 -6.55 -26.43 -7.31
C ALA A 138 -7.84 -26.92 -6.62
N GLU A 139 -7.97 -28.22 -6.36
CA GLU A 139 -9.15 -28.79 -5.71
C GLU A 139 -9.25 -28.32 -4.25
N ILE A 140 -8.17 -28.41 -3.48
CA ILE A 140 -8.12 -27.97 -2.08
C ILE A 140 -8.29 -26.45 -1.98
N GLN A 141 -7.68 -25.70 -2.90
CA GLN A 141 -7.87 -24.25 -2.98
C GLN A 141 -9.32 -23.89 -3.31
N GLN A 142 -9.96 -24.59 -4.24
CA GLN A 142 -11.38 -24.38 -4.55
C GLN A 142 -12.29 -24.71 -3.37
N GLU A 143 -11.99 -25.76 -2.60
CA GLU A 143 -12.73 -26.07 -1.38
C GLU A 143 -12.59 -24.97 -0.32
N LEU A 144 -11.36 -24.49 -0.07
CA LEU A 144 -11.10 -23.36 0.83
C LEU A 144 -11.78 -22.08 0.35
N ILE A 145 -11.76 -21.78 -0.94
CA ILE A 145 -12.44 -20.61 -1.52
C ILE A 145 -13.96 -20.74 -1.36
N ARG A 146 -14.55 -21.91 -1.67
CA ARG A 146 -16.00 -22.14 -1.52
C ARG A 146 -16.46 -22.06 -0.07
N ALA A 147 -15.64 -22.54 0.86
CA ALA A 147 -15.86 -22.45 2.29
C ALA A 147 -15.87 -21.00 2.76
N SER A 148 -14.83 -20.26 2.40
CA SER A 148 -14.63 -18.86 2.78
C SER A 148 -15.74 -17.98 2.22
N ALA A 149 -16.17 -18.23 0.98
CA ALA A 149 -17.28 -17.50 0.34
C ALA A 149 -18.64 -17.65 1.06
N ARG A 150 -18.83 -18.68 1.91
CA ARG A 150 -20.05 -18.84 2.72
C ARG A 150 -20.03 -18.03 4.02
N GLN A 151 -18.85 -17.67 4.51
CA GLN A 151 -18.66 -17.02 5.82
C GLN A 151 -18.08 -15.60 5.70
N GLU A 152 -17.59 -15.21 4.53
CA GLU A 152 -17.04 -13.87 4.30
C GLU A 152 -18.10 -12.77 4.43
N ARG A 153 -17.90 -11.89 5.41
CA ARG A 153 -18.02 -10.46 5.11
C ARG A 153 -16.84 -10.14 4.20
N VAL A 154 -17.09 -10.04 2.90
CA VAL A 154 -16.09 -9.60 1.92
C VAL A 154 -15.64 -8.19 2.30
N LEU A 155 -14.59 -8.09 3.10
CA LEU A 155 -13.82 -6.87 3.31
C LEU A 155 -12.88 -6.76 2.10
N SER A 156 -13.47 -6.45 0.93
CA SER A 156 -12.64 -5.98 -0.18
C SER A 156 -12.07 -4.62 0.22
N PRO A 157 -10.74 -4.45 0.27
CA PRO A 157 -10.16 -3.12 0.47
C PRO A 157 -10.43 -2.31 -0.80
N SER A 158 -11.60 -1.68 -0.84
CA SER A 158 -12.20 -1.16 -2.06
C SER A 158 -12.58 0.32 -1.95
N THR A 159 -12.09 1.01 -0.91
CA THR A 159 -12.24 2.46 -0.83
C THR A 159 -10.90 3.17 -0.78
N ASP A 160 -10.79 4.26 -1.55
CA ASP A 160 -9.65 5.18 -1.54
C ASP A 160 -9.29 5.64 -0.11
N ILE A 161 -10.30 5.67 0.78
CA ILE A 161 -10.21 6.05 2.20
C ILE A 161 -9.29 5.13 2.99
N GLU A 162 -9.36 3.82 2.77
CA GLU A 162 -8.50 2.87 3.50
C GLU A 162 -7.03 3.02 3.10
N VAL A 163 -6.77 3.26 1.82
CA VAL A 163 -5.39 3.45 1.35
C VAL A 163 -4.80 4.75 1.94
N TYR A 164 -5.59 5.82 2.11
CA TYR A 164 -5.13 7.05 2.80
C TYR A 164 -4.69 6.72 4.23
N ASN A 165 -5.51 6.00 4.98
CA ASN A 165 -5.25 5.64 6.37
C ASN A 165 -4.01 4.75 6.51
N ILE A 166 -3.81 3.80 5.59
CA ILE A 166 -2.61 2.94 5.59
C ILE A 166 -1.34 3.77 5.37
N VAL A 167 -1.34 4.65 4.35
CA VAL A 167 -0.19 5.51 4.06
C VAL A 167 0.10 6.43 5.25
N ARG A 168 -0.94 7.06 5.81
CA ARG A 168 -0.87 7.95 6.97
C ARG A 168 -0.22 7.26 8.17
N GLN A 169 -0.75 6.10 8.56
CA GLN A 169 -0.32 5.36 9.75
C GLN A 169 1.09 4.79 9.59
N ARG A 170 1.50 4.41 8.38
CA ARG A 170 2.84 3.85 8.13
C ARG A 170 3.93 4.90 8.04
N LEU A 171 3.63 6.09 7.50
CA LEU A 171 4.66 7.09 7.20
C LEU A 171 4.84 8.14 8.28
N PHE A 172 3.82 8.38 9.11
CA PHE A 172 3.85 9.44 10.12
C PHE A 172 3.52 8.87 11.49
N ALA A 173 4.33 9.23 12.49
CA ALA A 173 4.05 8.88 13.89
C ALA A 173 2.74 9.51 14.39
N SER A 174 2.46 10.75 13.96
CA SER A 174 1.23 11.45 14.27
C SER A 174 0.99 12.57 13.25
N ILE A 175 -0.28 12.87 12.98
CA ILE A 175 -0.72 13.99 12.14
C ILE A 175 -1.82 14.73 12.88
N SER A 176 -1.71 16.06 12.96
CA SER A 176 -2.70 16.92 13.61
C SER A 176 -4.00 16.95 12.80
N ALA A 177 -5.12 16.60 13.45
CA ALA A 177 -6.45 16.68 12.86
C ALA A 177 -6.86 18.15 12.61
N GLU A 178 -6.52 19.05 13.54
CA GLU A 178 -6.76 20.50 13.39
C GLU A 178 -6.01 21.07 12.18
N ALA A 179 -4.76 20.64 11.95
CA ALA A 179 -4.01 21.06 10.77
C ALA A 179 -4.64 20.54 9.47
N ALA A 180 -5.19 19.32 9.48
CA ALA A 180 -5.88 18.75 8.33
C ALA A 180 -7.20 19.50 8.02
N GLU A 181 -7.98 19.84 9.04
CA GLU A 181 -9.21 20.64 8.90
C GLU A 181 -8.90 22.04 8.37
N LYS A 182 -7.89 22.70 8.96
CA LYS A 182 -7.43 24.02 8.50
C LYS A 182 -6.95 23.99 7.04
N ALA A 183 -6.18 22.97 6.65
CA ALA A 183 -5.77 22.80 5.26
C ALA A 183 -6.99 22.63 4.34
N ALA A 184 -7.98 21.82 4.72
CA ALA A 184 -9.20 21.66 3.95
C ALA A 184 -9.96 22.98 3.76
N GLU A 185 -10.05 23.81 4.80
CA GLU A 185 -10.67 25.14 4.72
C GLU A 185 -9.89 26.09 3.81
N GLU A 186 -8.57 26.19 3.98
CA GLU A 186 -7.70 27.08 3.19
C GLU A 186 -7.75 26.73 1.70
N TYR A 187 -7.69 25.44 1.34
CA TYR A 187 -7.79 24.99 -0.04
C TYR A 187 -9.19 25.21 -0.63
N LEU A 188 -10.25 24.91 0.12
CA LEU A 188 -11.62 25.16 -0.34
C LEU A 188 -11.86 26.65 -0.63
N GLN A 189 -11.34 27.52 0.23
CA GLN A 189 -11.39 28.96 0.01
C GLN A 189 -10.60 29.37 -1.24
N ALA A 190 -9.39 28.83 -1.42
CA ALA A 190 -8.57 29.11 -2.60
C ALA A 190 -9.25 28.64 -3.91
N PHE A 191 -9.88 27.47 -3.92
CA PHE A 191 -10.61 26.95 -5.07
C PHE A 191 -11.85 27.79 -5.41
N ARG A 192 -12.58 28.26 -4.38
CA ARG A 192 -13.75 29.13 -4.57
C ARG A 192 -13.38 30.52 -5.07
N ALA A 193 -12.29 31.09 -4.56
CA ALA A 193 -11.79 32.39 -4.97
C ALA A 193 -11.13 32.37 -6.36
N SER A 194 -10.64 31.21 -6.80
CA SER A 194 -9.96 31.09 -8.09
C SER A 194 -10.91 31.28 -9.27
N ARG A 195 -10.44 32.05 -10.25
CA ARG A 195 -11.13 32.31 -11.52
C ARG A 195 -10.71 31.34 -12.63
N VAL A 196 -9.75 30.46 -12.37
CA VAL A 196 -9.33 29.45 -13.35
C VAL A 196 -10.38 28.35 -13.46
N ASN A 197 -10.41 27.71 -14.63
CA ASN A 197 -11.28 26.55 -14.82
C ASN A 197 -10.73 25.38 -14.00
N LEU A 198 -11.60 24.78 -13.19
CA LEU A 198 -11.32 23.65 -12.30
C LEU A 198 -12.34 22.53 -12.56
N PRO A 199 -12.05 21.27 -12.21
CA PRO A 199 -12.98 20.17 -12.36
C PRO A 199 -14.24 20.36 -11.53
N ASP A 200 -15.36 19.81 -11.98
CA ASP A 200 -16.62 19.85 -11.24
C ASP A 200 -16.49 19.17 -9.87
N GLY A 201 -17.20 19.69 -8.87
CA GLY A 201 -17.23 19.14 -7.51
C GLY A 201 -16.01 19.46 -6.64
N CYS A 202 -14.93 20.05 -7.17
CA CYS A 202 -13.75 20.39 -6.36
C CYS A 202 -14.01 21.52 -5.33
N LYS A 203 -15.09 22.29 -5.50
CA LYS A 203 -15.50 23.40 -4.62
C LYS A 203 -16.52 23.00 -3.55
N ASP A 204 -16.84 21.70 -3.48
CA ASP A 204 -17.87 21.16 -2.62
C ASP A 204 -17.30 20.65 -1.29
N ALA A 205 -18.18 20.53 -0.28
CA ALA A 205 -17.82 20.00 1.02
C ALA A 205 -17.28 18.55 0.98
N THR A 206 -17.60 17.80 -0.07
CA THR A 206 -17.07 16.45 -0.29
C THR A 206 -15.58 16.48 -0.62
N TYR A 207 -15.14 17.40 -1.47
CA TYR A 207 -13.71 17.53 -1.80
C TYR A 207 -12.90 18.08 -0.62
N ALA A 208 -13.47 19.02 0.14
CA ALA A 208 -12.86 19.47 1.40
C ALA A 208 -12.64 18.32 2.39
N ARG A 209 -13.62 17.40 2.53
CA ARG A 209 -13.45 16.17 3.32
C ARG A 209 -12.36 15.26 2.76
N ALA A 210 -12.23 15.15 1.43
CA ALA A 210 -11.15 14.40 0.82
C ALA A 210 -9.78 14.99 1.17
N ILE A 211 -9.64 16.32 1.16
CA ILE A 211 -8.41 17.01 1.59
C ILE A 211 -8.07 16.71 3.05
N ALA A 212 -9.03 16.83 3.96
CA ALA A 212 -8.81 16.53 5.37
C ALA A 212 -8.39 15.06 5.59
N ASN A 213 -9.00 14.12 4.86
CA ASN A 213 -8.69 12.70 4.94
C ASN A 213 -7.32 12.33 4.34
N SER A 214 -6.91 13.01 3.27
CA SER A 214 -5.65 12.72 2.58
C SER A 214 -4.45 13.47 3.16
N TYR A 215 -4.67 14.46 4.04
CA TYR A 215 -3.64 15.27 4.67
C TYR A 215 -2.55 14.38 5.34
N PRO A 216 -1.25 14.64 5.10
CA PRO A 216 -0.66 15.85 4.47
C PRO A 216 -0.51 15.79 2.95
N PHE A 217 -1.05 14.78 2.26
CA PHE A 217 -0.96 14.67 0.80
C PHE A 217 -2.16 15.30 0.11
N HIS A 218 -1.94 16.05 -0.97
CA HIS A 218 -3.02 16.57 -1.80
C HIS A 218 -3.75 15.39 -2.49
N PRO A 219 -5.10 15.40 -2.61
CA PRO A 219 -5.85 14.30 -3.20
C PRO A 219 -5.36 13.89 -4.61
N GLU A 220 -4.93 14.86 -5.42
CA GLU A 220 -4.42 14.60 -6.76
C GLU A 220 -3.11 13.79 -6.78
N LEU A 221 -2.20 13.99 -5.82
CA LEU A 221 -0.99 13.16 -5.72
C LEU A 221 -1.36 11.70 -5.43
N PHE A 222 -2.37 11.52 -4.58
CA PHE A 222 -2.82 10.20 -4.23
C PHE A 222 -3.50 9.50 -5.39
N ASN A 223 -4.47 10.16 -6.03
CA ASN A 223 -5.12 9.66 -7.24
C ASN A 223 -4.09 9.29 -8.33
N LEU A 224 -3.07 10.13 -8.51
CA LEU A 224 -1.98 9.87 -9.43
C LEU A 224 -1.23 8.57 -9.09
N LEU A 225 -0.80 8.37 -7.84
CA LEU A 225 0.01 7.21 -7.46
C LEU A 225 -0.80 5.91 -7.31
N THR A 226 -2.03 5.98 -6.81
CA THR A 226 -2.83 4.78 -6.44
C THR A 226 -3.85 4.37 -7.48
N LYS A 227 -4.19 5.26 -8.42
CA LYS A 227 -5.11 4.95 -9.53
C LYS A 227 -4.37 4.96 -10.86
N LYS A 228 -3.74 6.09 -11.19
CA LYS A 228 -3.18 6.32 -12.53
C LYS A 228 -1.87 5.53 -12.76
N ILE A 229 -0.82 5.80 -11.98
CA ILE A 229 0.44 5.07 -12.08
C ILE A 229 0.25 3.61 -11.68
N ALA A 230 -0.64 3.34 -10.71
CA ALA A 230 -1.03 1.98 -10.34
C ALA A 230 -1.76 1.20 -11.44
N SER A 231 -2.17 1.81 -12.54
CA SER A 231 -2.72 1.06 -13.69
C SER A 231 -1.64 0.53 -14.63
N ILE A 232 -0.37 0.91 -14.44
CA ILE A 232 0.76 0.44 -15.25
C ILE A 232 1.08 -1.00 -14.83
N PRO A 233 1.06 -2.00 -15.75
CA PRO A 233 1.25 -3.41 -15.39
C PRO A 233 2.56 -3.71 -14.65
N GLU A 234 3.64 -3.04 -15.02
CA GLU A 234 4.96 -3.18 -14.42
C GLU A 234 5.04 -2.51 -13.03
N PHE A 235 4.05 -1.69 -12.68
CA PHE A 235 3.97 -1.04 -11.38
C PHE A 235 3.25 -1.92 -10.36
N GLN A 236 3.95 -2.22 -9.26
CA GLN A 236 3.37 -2.96 -8.14
C GLN A 236 2.35 -2.08 -7.41
N ARG A 237 1.07 -2.12 -7.81
CA ARG A 237 -0.02 -1.22 -7.38
C ARG A 237 0.10 -0.70 -5.94
N THR A 238 0.13 -1.60 -4.96
CA THR A 238 0.21 -1.23 -3.53
C THR A 238 1.65 -0.98 -3.06
N ARG A 239 2.58 -1.90 -3.33
CA ARG A 239 3.97 -1.82 -2.81
C ARG A 239 4.77 -0.68 -3.45
N GLY A 240 4.59 -0.48 -4.75
CA GLY A 240 5.17 0.61 -5.53
C GLY A 240 4.67 1.97 -5.06
N ALA A 241 3.35 2.14 -4.86
CA ALA A 241 2.79 3.39 -4.36
C ALA A 241 3.31 3.73 -2.97
N LEU A 242 3.26 2.78 -2.02
CA LEU A 242 3.79 2.96 -0.67
C LEU A 242 5.29 3.30 -0.67
N ARG A 243 6.07 2.65 -1.54
CA ARG A 243 7.49 2.94 -1.69
C ARG A 243 7.74 4.36 -2.20
N LEU A 244 6.97 4.81 -3.19
CA LEU A 244 7.07 6.19 -3.71
C LEU A 244 6.67 7.23 -2.66
N PHE A 245 5.58 7.02 -1.92
CA PHE A 245 5.21 7.91 -0.81
C PHE A 245 6.31 7.97 0.26
N ALA A 246 6.86 6.82 0.67
CA ALA A 246 7.93 6.77 1.66
C ALA A 246 9.18 7.53 1.22
N ARG A 247 9.61 7.33 -0.04
CA ARG A 247 10.77 8.04 -0.61
C ARG A 247 10.51 9.53 -0.77
N LEU A 248 9.31 9.92 -1.19
CA LEU A 248 8.90 11.32 -1.27
C LEU A 248 8.98 12.01 0.09
N VAL A 249 8.35 11.43 1.12
CA VAL A 249 8.37 11.99 2.48
C VAL A 249 9.80 12.08 2.99
N ARG A 250 10.62 11.04 2.80
CA ARG A 250 12.04 11.06 3.17
C ARG A 250 12.80 12.19 2.47
N TYR A 251 12.62 12.35 1.16
CA TYR A 251 13.27 13.40 0.40
C TYR A 251 12.89 14.80 0.91
N LEU A 252 11.59 15.05 1.09
CA LEU A 252 11.09 16.34 1.60
C LEU A 252 11.54 16.62 3.03
N TRP A 253 11.63 15.59 3.87
CA TRP A 253 12.12 15.73 5.23
C TRP A 253 13.59 16.17 5.29
N GLN A 254 14.39 15.77 4.30
CA GLN A 254 15.79 16.15 4.17
C GLN A 254 16.00 17.53 3.53
N HIS A 255 15.01 18.04 2.79
CA HIS A 255 15.07 19.30 2.03
C HIS A 255 13.91 20.23 2.42
N GLN A 256 13.99 20.84 3.60
CA GLN A 256 12.92 21.62 4.22
C GLN A 256 12.85 23.08 3.71
N ASP A 257 12.92 23.25 2.38
CA ASP A 257 13.28 24.56 1.80
C ASP A 257 12.08 25.50 1.58
N ALA A 258 10.84 25.08 1.85
CA ALA A 258 9.67 25.93 1.62
C ALA A 258 8.46 25.61 2.52
N ARG A 259 7.61 26.63 2.70
CA ARG A 259 6.27 26.47 3.28
C ARG A 259 5.42 25.63 2.33
N MET A 260 5.11 24.41 2.76
CA MET A 260 4.33 23.43 2.00
C MET A 260 3.05 23.08 2.78
N PRO A 261 1.89 23.68 2.45
CA PRO A 261 0.65 23.41 3.18
C PRO A 261 0.17 21.97 2.98
N MET A 262 0.40 21.38 1.80
CA MET A 262 0.22 19.96 1.50
C MET A 262 1.26 19.46 0.51
N ILE A 263 1.43 18.14 0.41
CA ILE A 263 2.32 17.49 -0.54
C ILE A 263 1.57 17.19 -1.85
N HIS A 264 1.90 17.93 -2.91
CA HIS A 264 1.35 17.83 -4.27
C HIS A 264 2.14 16.91 -5.23
N PRO A 265 1.58 16.57 -6.41
CA PRO A 265 2.28 15.83 -7.46
C PRO A 265 3.67 16.39 -7.82
N HIS A 266 3.79 17.70 -7.96
CA HIS A 266 5.03 18.38 -8.35
C HIS A 266 6.16 18.28 -7.33
N HIS A 267 5.85 17.90 -6.08
CA HIS A 267 6.88 17.67 -5.06
C HIS A 267 7.60 16.34 -5.25
N LEU A 268 7.11 15.43 -6.09
CA LEU A 268 7.84 14.22 -6.44
C LEU A 268 9.14 14.63 -7.16
N PRO A 269 10.33 14.33 -6.61
CA PRO A 269 11.61 14.90 -7.06
C PRO A 269 12.15 14.19 -8.31
N VAL A 270 11.33 14.08 -9.34
CA VAL A 270 11.72 13.53 -10.65
C VAL A 270 12.86 14.36 -11.22
N GLY A 271 13.93 13.68 -11.65
CA GLY A 271 15.18 14.25 -12.13
C GLY A 271 16.17 14.66 -11.03
N LEU A 272 15.68 14.98 -9.82
CA LEU A 272 16.54 15.34 -8.68
C LEU A 272 17.01 14.13 -7.88
N GLU A 273 16.12 13.14 -7.68
CA GLU A 273 16.42 11.94 -6.92
C GLU A 273 16.38 10.72 -7.86
N ASP A 274 17.52 10.02 -7.95
CA ASP A 274 17.72 8.97 -8.94
C ASP A 274 16.90 7.71 -8.67
N GLU A 275 16.69 7.31 -7.41
CA GLU A 275 15.88 6.14 -7.08
C GLU A 275 14.40 6.32 -7.47
N ILE A 276 13.82 7.48 -7.17
CA ILE A 276 12.46 7.89 -7.54
C ILE A 276 12.36 7.99 -9.06
N THR A 277 13.35 8.60 -9.70
CA THR A 277 13.37 8.71 -11.16
C THR A 277 13.44 7.33 -11.81
N ASN A 278 14.26 6.41 -11.30
CA ASN A 278 14.35 5.03 -11.79
C ASN A 278 13.06 4.23 -11.55
N ASP A 279 12.39 4.45 -10.42
CA ASP A 279 11.09 3.84 -10.12
C ASP A 279 10.00 4.25 -11.12
N LEU A 280 10.08 5.47 -11.65
CA LEU A 280 9.12 6.04 -12.60
C LEU A 280 9.54 5.91 -14.06
N THR A 281 10.71 5.32 -14.34
CA THR A 281 11.24 5.15 -15.69
C THR A 281 11.65 3.71 -15.92
N SER A 282 12.89 3.34 -15.59
CA SER A 282 13.47 2.01 -15.82
C SER A 282 12.65 0.87 -15.23
N ARG A 283 12.14 1.01 -13.99
CA ARG A 283 11.31 -0.04 -13.36
C ARG A 283 9.94 -0.21 -14.01
N LEU A 284 9.45 0.81 -14.70
CA LEU A 284 8.24 0.75 -15.52
C LEU A 284 8.53 0.26 -16.95
N GLN A 285 9.74 -0.23 -17.21
CA GLN A 285 10.24 -0.58 -18.55
C GLN A 285 10.13 0.60 -19.54
N ARG A 286 10.32 1.82 -19.03
CA ARG A 286 10.25 3.08 -19.78
C ARG A 286 11.55 3.89 -19.67
N PRO A 287 12.74 3.32 -19.99
CA PRO A 287 14.01 4.01 -19.80
C PRO A 287 14.12 5.29 -20.65
N LEU A 288 13.48 5.33 -21.82
CA LEU A 288 13.48 6.50 -22.71
C LEU A 288 12.80 7.72 -22.09
N MET A 289 11.96 7.55 -21.05
CA MET A 289 11.36 8.67 -20.32
C MET A 289 12.37 9.51 -19.53
N ARG A 290 13.63 9.05 -19.37
CA ARG A 290 14.70 9.89 -18.82
C ARG A 290 15.12 11.02 -19.75
N LEU A 291 14.92 10.87 -21.07
CA LEU A 291 15.26 11.89 -22.06
C LEU A 291 14.42 13.17 -21.88
N PRO A 292 13.07 13.12 -21.86
CA PRO A 292 12.27 14.32 -21.62
C PRO A 292 12.46 14.90 -20.21
N ILE A 293 12.77 14.08 -19.18
CA ILE A 293 13.14 14.64 -17.86
C ILE A 293 14.36 15.55 -18.00
N GLY A 294 15.43 15.07 -18.64
CA GLY A 294 16.66 15.85 -18.84
C GLY A 294 16.50 17.04 -19.78
N ALA A 295 15.65 16.93 -20.80
CA ALA A 295 15.40 18.04 -21.72
C ALA A 295 14.52 19.14 -21.09
N ASP A 296 13.45 18.74 -20.41
CA ASP A 296 12.35 19.67 -20.09
C ASP A 296 12.23 20.01 -18.61
N ILE A 297 12.62 19.11 -17.70
CA ILE A 297 12.34 19.26 -16.26
C ILE A 297 13.60 19.59 -15.47
N TYR A 298 14.56 18.67 -15.48
CA TYR A 298 15.77 18.82 -14.68
C TYR A 298 16.91 17.98 -15.25
N ASN A 299 18.04 18.64 -15.47
CA ASN A 299 19.30 18.04 -15.85
C ASN A 299 20.42 18.53 -14.92
N PRO A 300 21.04 17.64 -14.14
CA PRO A 300 22.17 18.03 -13.29
C PRO A 300 23.46 18.27 -14.08
N ASN A 301 23.60 17.69 -15.28
CA ASN A 301 24.85 17.66 -16.02
C ASN A 301 24.68 18.18 -17.46
N GLY A 302 25.45 19.21 -17.83
CA GLY A 302 25.44 19.75 -19.20
C GLY A 302 24.45 20.88 -19.37
N ARG A 303 23.67 20.87 -20.47
CA ARG A 303 22.69 21.93 -20.74
C ARG A 303 21.53 21.83 -19.75
N GLU A 304 21.25 22.93 -19.06
CA GLU A 304 20.08 23.04 -18.17
C GLU A 304 18.79 22.75 -18.93
N ALA A 305 17.87 22.06 -18.26
CA ALA A 305 16.56 21.74 -18.80
C ALA A 305 15.72 23.01 -19.00
N HIS A 306 14.72 22.95 -19.89
CA HIS A 306 13.87 24.10 -20.19
C HIS A 306 13.17 24.70 -18.95
N ALA A 307 12.67 23.86 -18.04
CA ALA A 307 12.09 24.33 -16.78
C ALA A 307 13.12 25.03 -15.89
N GLN A 308 14.33 24.46 -15.72
CA GLN A 308 15.39 25.08 -14.91
C GLN A 308 15.72 26.49 -15.39
N LEU A 309 15.88 26.66 -16.72
CA LEU A 309 16.17 27.97 -17.32
C LEU A 309 15.05 28.99 -17.08
N GLN A 310 13.80 28.57 -17.19
CA GLN A 310 12.65 29.45 -16.95
C GLN A 310 12.50 29.79 -15.46
N ASP A 311 12.83 28.86 -14.57
CA ASP A 311 12.70 29.02 -13.13
C ASP A 311 13.73 29.98 -12.53
N GLN A 312 14.85 30.27 -13.19
CA GLN A 312 15.82 31.28 -12.73
C GLN A 312 15.17 32.65 -12.51
N GLU A 313 14.27 33.06 -13.41
CA GLU A 313 13.52 34.33 -13.29
C GLU A 313 12.54 34.28 -12.11
N TRP A 314 11.84 33.16 -11.91
CA TRP A 314 10.89 33.02 -10.81
C TRP A 314 11.57 33.01 -9.45
N ILE A 315 12.66 32.23 -9.33
CA ILE A 315 13.43 32.09 -8.09
C ILE A 315 14.09 33.43 -7.72
N SER A 316 14.67 34.15 -8.69
CA SER A 316 15.26 35.48 -8.45
C SER A 316 14.21 36.51 -7.97
N ALA A 317 12.94 36.33 -8.35
CA ALA A 317 11.81 37.13 -7.86
C ALA A 317 11.22 36.61 -6.53
N GLY A 318 11.85 35.65 -5.86
CA GLY A 318 11.38 35.05 -4.61
C GLY A 318 10.13 34.20 -4.76
N LYS A 319 9.86 33.67 -5.97
CA LYS A 319 8.70 32.83 -6.27
C LYS A 319 9.12 31.36 -6.40
N PRO A 320 8.16 30.42 -6.26
CA PRO A 320 8.42 29.01 -6.52
C PRO A 320 8.84 28.71 -7.96
N PRO A 321 9.51 27.57 -8.20
CA PRO A 321 9.91 27.13 -9.54
C PRO A 321 8.70 26.59 -10.33
N PHE A 322 7.87 27.50 -10.84
CA PHE A 322 6.60 27.16 -11.49
C PHE A 322 6.76 26.28 -12.73
N SER A 323 7.80 26.48 -13.53
CA SER A 323 8.03 25.66 -14.73
C SER A 323 8.38 24.23 -14.33
N THR A 324 9.21 24.03 -13.31
CA THR A 324 9.47 22.69 -12.75
C THR A 324 8.19 22.06 -12.22
N TRP A 325 7.33 22.83 -11.54
CA TRP A 325 6.08 22.31 -10.99
C TRP A 325 5.14 21.80 -12.09
N VAL A 326 4.97 22.59 -13.16
CA VAL A 326 4.17 22.23 -14.33
C VAL A 326 4.76 21.01 -15.02
N GLY A 327 6.06 21.05 -15.35
CA GLY A 327 6.76 19.98 -16.07
C GLY A 327 6.68 18.64 -15.35
N ARG A 328 6.92 18.61 -14.04
CA ARG A 328 6.79 17.39 -13.22
C ARG A 328 5.37 16.85 -13.22
N THR A 329 4.38 17.70 -13.01
CA THR A 329 2.97 17.26 -12.96
C THR A 329 2.55 16.65 -14.30
N ILE A 330 2.88 17.30 -15.41
CA ILE A 330 2.57 16.79 -16.76
C ILE A 330 3.27 15.45 -17.02
N PHE A 331 4.57 15.38 -16.73
CA PHE A 331 5.36 14.16 -16.93
C PHE A 331 4.81 12.96 -16.16
N LEU A 332 4.46 13.15 -14.88
CA LEU A 332 3.92 12.05 -14.09
C LEU A 332 2.60 11.52 -14.66
N HIS A 333 1.78 12.40 -15.22
CA HIS A 333 0.54 12.02 -15.87
C HIS A 333 0.73 11.46 -17.30
N SER A 334 1.90 11.64 -17.92
CA SER A 334 2.23 11.06 -19.23
C SER A 334 2.83 9.65 -19.15
N LEU A 335 3.11 9.14 -17.94
CA LEU A 335 3.67 7.80 -17.74
C LEU A 335 2.71 6.67 -18.18
N THR A 336 1.40 6.91 -18.10
CA THR A 336 0.38 5.98 -18.60
C THR A 336 0.20 6.12 -20.11
N GLN A 337 0.12 5.00 -20.83
CA GLN A 337 -0.17 4.98 -22.26
C GLN A 337 -1.66 4.79 -22.56
N GLY A 338 -2.11 5.27 -23.72
CA GLY A 338 -3.49 5.13 -24.18
C GLY A 338 -4.38 6.31 -23.83
N ILE A 339 -5.70 6.06 -23.72
CA ILE A 339 -6.74 7.08 -23.57
C ILE A 339 -6.56 7.92 -22.29
N SER A 340 -5.93 7.34 -21.26
CA SER A 340 -5.64 8.01 -20.00
C SER A 340 -4.31 8.77 -19.97
N SER A 341 -3.56 8.84 -21.08
CA SER A 341 -2.27 9.57 -21.13
C SER A 341 -2.45 11.07 -21.00
N GLY A 342 -1.54 11.72 -20.25
CA GLY A 342 -1.51 13.16 -20.05
C GLY A 342 -2.49 13.64 -18.98
N ILE A 343 -2.67 14.95 -18.87
CA ILE A 343 -3.54 15.58 -17.87
C ILE A 343 -4.38 16.66 -18.54
N ARG A 344 -5.66 16.78 -18.16
CA ARG A 344 -6.50 17.85 -18.68
C ARG A 344 -6.12 19.17 -18.01
N ARG A 345 -6.36 20.29 -18.70
CA ARG A 345 -6.04 21.63 -18.17
C ARG A 345 -6.70 21.90 -16.82
N THR A 346 -7.95 21.50 -16.63
CA THR A 346 -8.68 21.67 -15.36
C THR A 346 -8.04 20.85 -14.22
N GLU A 347 -7.68 19.60 -14.48
CA GLU A 347 -6.99 18.71 -13.52
C GLU A 347 -5.58 19.20 -13.17
N LEU A 348 -4.85 19.74 -14.16
CA LEU A 348 -3.54 20.36 -13.95
C LEU A 348 -3.66 21.59 -13.04
N ASN A 349 -4.65 22.45 -13.30
CA ASN A 349 -4.91 23.60 -12.45
C ASN A 349 -5.22 23.16 -11.01
N LEU A 350 -6.08 22.16 -10.83
CA LEU A 350 -6.40 21.61 -9.50
C LEU A 350 -5.16 21.02 -8.80
N SER A 351 -4.27 20.36 -9.54
CA SER A 351 -3.05 19.75 -9.01
C SER A 351 -2.00 20.77 -8.56
N LEU A 352 -2.01 21.98 -9.12
CA LEU A 352 -1.01 23.03 -8.88
C LEU A 352 -1.53 24.18 -8.02
N LEU A 353 -2.85 24.35 -7.90
CA LEU A 353 -3.45 25.41 -7.10
C LEU A 353 -3.14 25.18 -5.62
N THR A 354 -2.36 26.10 -5.07
CA THR A 354 -1.88 26.07 -3.68
C THR A 354 -2.30 27.37 -2.98
N PRO A 355 -2.86 27.32 -1.76
CA PRO A 355 -3.20 28.53 -1.01
C PRO A 355 -2.00 29.47 -0.87
N GLY A 356 -2.21 30.76 -1.13
CA GLY A 356 -1.17 31.78 -1.08
C GLY A 356 -0.27 31.86 -2.33
N VAL A 357 -0.48 30.99 -3.32
CA VAL A 357 0.22 31.02 -4.61
C VAL A 357 -0.72 31.56 -5.70
N ASP A 358 -0.27 32.57 -6.43
CA ASP A 358 -1.02 33.12 -7.58
C ASP A 358 -0.90 32.17 -8.78
N ILE A 359 -2.03 31.57 -9.15
CA ILE A 359 -2.13 30.58 -10.23
C ILE A 359 -1.83 31.18 -11.62
N SER A 360 -1.90 32.50 -11.81
CA SER A 360 -1.57 33.13 -13.10
C SER A 360 -0.11 32.90 -13.50
N PHE A 361 0.79 32.70 -12.53
CA PHE A 361 2.18 32.32 -12.81
C PHE A 361 2.30 30.90 -13.36
N VAL A 362 1.44 29.98 -12.92
CA VAL A 362 1.36 28.61 -13.45
C VAL A 362 0.89 28.61 -14.91
N ASP A 363 -0.09 29.47 -15.24
CA ASP A 363 -0.56 29.62 -16.63
C ASP A 363 0.58 30.11 -17.54
N ARG A 364 1.30 31.16 -17.12
CA ARG A 364 2.44 31.68 -17.86
C ARG A 364 3.58 30.66 -17.98
N ALA A 365 3.86 29.89 -16.93
CA ALA A 365 4.85 28.83 -16.97
C ALA A 365 4.48 27.74 -17.98
N LEU A 366 3.20 27.34 -18.02
CA LEU A 366 2.72 26.36 -19.01
C LEU A 366 2.86 26.89 -20.45
N GLU A 367 2.48 28.13 -20.71
CA GLU A 367 2.62 28.74 -22.05
C GLU A 367 4.08 28.77 -22.50
N ARG A 368 4.99 29.18 -21.61
CA ARG A 368 6.44 29.22 -21.90
C ARG A 368 6.99 27.83 -22.16
N LEU A 369 6.64 26.84 -21.35
CA LEU A 369 7.07 25.45 -21.56
C LEU A 369 6.50 24.87 -22.86
N SER A 370 5.23 25.13 -23.18
CA SER A 370 4.60 24.62 -24.40
C SER A 370 5.26 25.10 -25.68
N GLY A 371 5.99 26.23 -25.64
CA GLY A 371 6.76 26.75 -26.77
C GLY A 371 8.15 26.12 -26.96
N VAL A 372 8.65 25.33 -26.00
CA VAL A 372 10.03 24.83 -26.02
C VAL A 372 10.18 23.34 -25.65
N ALA A 373 9.26 22.79 -24.86
CA ALA A 373 9.33 21.42 -24.36
C ALA A 373 9.04 20.40 -25.48
N TRP A 374 9.56 19.19 -25.29
CA TRP A 374 9.54 18.12 -26.29
C TRP A 374 8.17 17.50 -26.55
#